data_AF-A0A327MFQ4-F1
#
_entry.id   AF-A0A327MFQ4-F1
#
_cell.length_a   1.000
_cell.length_b   1.000
_cell.length_c   1.000
_cell.angle_alpha   90.00
_cell.angle_beta   90.00
_cell.angle_gamma   90.00
#
_symmetry.space_group_name_H-M   'P 1'
#
loop_
_entity.id
_entity.type
_entity.pdbx_description
1 polymer ?
#
loop_
_entity_poly.entity_id
_entity_poly.type
_entity_poly.pdbx_seq_one_letter_code
_entity_poly.pdbx_strand_id
1 'polypeptide(L)'
;MPTRDLYVAVWQRSGGAAWAARHGLTSEAYQTTFDQMTQQGFRPKLVSGYSLNGRDFYAALWEKTSGPAWAARHGLTSQAYQATFDQMTQQGFRPTCVSGYELGGRDHYAAIWENSPGPAWAARHGLNSDGHQALFSQQLSPQGYRPVWIDCYAVGGQDRYASIWVKAAGPAWVARHRLKEAEFDAVSTDLAGQGYHLRCARACTVGGQDLYAALWEKLPDAVPVAHHAMTSEAYQLLFEQLPAQGYRPAFLAGYAGEQPDSAVLRFTMQRQQQSNWCWAATSTSIALFYDPNSGWTQCAVANGQLGRNDCCGTGASTVCNVYGFLDDALQRTGHFVSIEGGSVSANTIMEQMLQRRPLGIRVAWSGGGAHFITATGRQGEDLVFVSDCGSGSTSIVPYETLRTRYSGSGSWTHTYYTKP
;
A
#
# COMPACT_ATOMS: atom_id res chain seq x y z
N MET A 1 1.76 -13.96 -11.55
CA MET A 1 2.98 -13.14 -11.34
C MET A 1 3.65 -13.60 -10.05
N PRO A 2 4.93 -13.30 -9.74
CA PRO A 2 5.43 -13.59 -8.40
C PRO A 2 4.61 -12.79 -7.37
N THR A 3 4.31 -13.42 -6.24
CA THR A 3 3.69 -12.75 -5.11
C THR A 3 4.64 -11.70 -4.53
N ARG A 4 4.07 -10.67 -3.92
CA ARG A 4 4.79 -9.57 -3.27
C ARG A 4 4.06 -9.14 -2.02
N ASP A 5 4.75 -8.36 -1.20
CA ASP A 5 4.16 -7.77 0.00
C ASP A 5 3.17 -6.66 -0.38
N LEU A 6 1.88 -6.92 -0.15
CA LEU A 6 0.78 -6.00 -0.42
C LEU A 6 0.02 -5.68 0.87
N TYR A 7 -0.56 -4.47 0.94
CA TYR A 7 -1.19 -3.97 2.14
C TYR A 7 -2.63 -3.50 1.90
N VAL A 8 -3.48 -3.82 2.87
CA VAL A 8 -4.80 -3.21 3.05
C VAL A 8 -4.75 -2.36 4.31
N ALA A 9 -5.21 -1.11 4.26
CA ALA A 9 -5.25 -0.27 5.43
C ALA A 9 -6.41 0.72 5.38
N VAL A 10 -6.88 1.07 6.58
CA VAL A 10 -7.95 2.04 6.81
C VAL A 10 -7.40 3.09 7.75
N TRP A 11 -7.60 4.35 7.40
CA TRP A 11 -7.26 5.51 8.23
C TRP A 11 -8.52 6.28 8.57
N GLN A 12 -8.57 6.81 9.78
CA GLN A 12 -9.70 7.59 10.27
C GLN A 12 -9.21 8.89 10.89
N ARG A 13 -9.99 9.96 10.70
CA ARG A 13 -9.78 11.20 11.46
C ARG A 13 -10.13 10.94 12.91
N SER A 14 -9.18 11.16 13.80
CA SER A 14 -9.43 11.04 15.23
C SER A 14 -8.30 11.67 16.03
N GLY A 15 -8.65 12.40 17.09
CA GLY A 15 -7.72 12.71 18.17
C GLY A 15 -7.56 11.51 19.11
N GLY A 16 -6.56 11.55 19.99
CA GLY A 16 -6.45 10.54 21.06
C GLY A 16 -5.01 10.17 21.40
N ALA A 17 -4.87 8.94 21.90
CA ALA A 17 -3.60 8.40 22.39
C ALA A 17 -2.51 8.41 21.32
N ALA A 18 -1.25 8.51 21.78
CA ALA A 18 -0.10 8.25 20.93
C ALA A 18 -0.20 6.85 20.33
N TRP A 19 0.17 6.70 19.07
CA TRP A 19 0.07 5.44 18.34
C TRP A 19 1.36 5.19 17.55
N ALA A 20 1.57 3.94 17.18
CA ALA A 20 2.65 3.53 16.29
C ALA A 20 2.14 2.41 15.38
N ALA A 21 2.53 2.40 14.11
CA ALA A 21 2.34 1.25 13.24
C ALA A 21 3.66 0.85 12.57
N ARG A 22 3.82 -0.42 12.26
CA ARG A 22 4.97 -1.00 11.55
C ARG A 22 4.48 -2.09 10.60
N HIS A 23 5.22 -2.33 9.54
CA HIS A 23 4.91 -3.32 8.53
C HIS A 23 6.21 -3.93 7.97
N GLY A 24 6.11 -5.02 7.21
CA GLY A 24 7.29 -5.70 6.65
C GLY A 24 8.24 -6.28 7.69
N LEU A 25 7.78 -6.50 8.93
CA LEU A 25 8.65 -6.96 10.02
C LEU A 25 8.85 -8.47 9.93
N THR A 26 10.09 -8.95 9.96
CA THR A 26 10.37 -10.38 10.18
C THR A 26 9.89 -10.80 11.57
N SER A 27 9.75 -12.11 11.80
CA SER A 27 9.38 -12.64 13.13
C SER A 27 10.22 -12.08 14.28
N GLU A 28 11.55 -12.04 14.13
CA GLU A 28 12.49 -11.50 15.12
C GLU A 28 12.37 -9.98 15.29
N ALA A 29 12.19 -9.25 14.18
CA ALA A 29 12.02 -7.80 14.20
C ALA A 29 10.67 -7.40 14.83
N TYR A 30 9.62 -8.20 14.59
CA TYR A 30 8.32 -8.04 15.25
C TYR A 30 8.46 -8.23 16.75
N GLN A 31 9.08 -9.31 17.22
CA GLN A 31 9.28 -9.56 18.64
C GLN A 31 10.09 -8.44 19.31
N THR A 32 11.18 -8.00 18.68
CA THR A 32 12.00 -6.87 19.18
C THR A 32 11.18 -5.58 19.27
N THR A 33 10.41 -5.26 18.22
CA THR A 33 9.54 -4.06 18.19
C THR A 33 8.45 -4.15 19.25
N PHE A 34 7.85 -5.32 19.42
CA PHE A 34 6.80 -5.58 20.40
C PHE A 34 7.32 -5.33 21.82
N ASP A 35 8.50 -5.85 22.16
CA ASP A 35 9.11 -5.68 23.48
C ASP A 35 9.44 -4.19 23.75
N GLN A 36 9.97 -3.49 22.74
CA GLN A 36 10.23 -2.05 22.84
C GLN A 36 8.95 -1.23 23.05
N MET A 37 7.90 -1.50 22.26
CA MET A 37 6.62 -0.78 22.34
C MET A 37 5.95 -1.00 23.70
N THR A 38 5.94 -2.24 24.19
CA THR A 38 5.35 -2.59 25.49
C THR A 38 6.10 -1.96 26.66
N GLN A 39 7.44 -1.93 26.62
CA GLN A 39 8.26 -1.19 27.60
C GLN A 39 7.96 0.31 27.60
N GLN A 40 7.62 0.89 26.44
CA GLN A 40 7.22 2.29 26.31
C GLN A 40 5.76 2.58 26.70
N GLY A 41 5.03 1.56 27.15
CA GLY A 41 3.63 1.63 27.57
C GLY A 41 2.61 1.56 26.42
N PHE A 42 3.05 1.22 25.21
CA PHE A 42 2.14 0.95 24.11
C PHE A 42 1.56 -0.47 24.20
N ARG A 43 0.32 -0.64 23.77
CA ARG A 43 -0.38 -1.93 23.73
C ARG A 43 -0.71 -2.28 22.28
N PRO A 44 -0.54 -3.54 21.85
CA PRO A 44 -0.91 -3.96 20.51
C PRO A 44 -2.44 -3.87 20.34
N LYS A 45 -2.88 -3.30 19.22
CA LYS A 45 -4.29 -3.23 18.80
C LYS A 45 -4.58 -4.12 17.61
N LEU A 46 -3.56 -4.38 16.80
CA LEU A 46 -3.66 -5.24 15.63
C LEU A 46 -2.32 -5.93 15.41
N VAL A 47 -2.38 -7.19 14.99
CA VAL A 47 -1.28 -7.92 14.36
C VAL A 47 -1.81 -8.65 13.14
N SER A 48 -1.10 -8.53 12.02
CA SER A 48 -1.38 -9.23 10.78
C SER A 48 -0.14 -10.02 10.38
N GLY A 49 -0.27 -11.34 10.34
CA GLY A 49 0.77 -12.24 9.85
C GLY A 49 0.56 -12.59 8.38
N TYR A 50 1.65 -12.81 7.66
CA TYR A 50 1.67 -13.27 6.28
C TYR A 50 3.02 -13.92 5.97
N SER A 51 3.09 -14.68 4.87
CA SER A 51 4.36 -15.24 4.43
C SER A 51 4.65 -14.88 3.00
N LEU A 52 5.91 -14.51 2.74
CA LEU A 52 6.43 -14.22 1.41
C LEU A 52 7.71 -15.02 1.23
N ASN A 53 7.79 -15.80 0.13
CA ASN A 53 8.96 -16.63 -0.19
C ASN A 53 9.39 -17.57 0.96
N GLY A 54 8.43 -18.19 1.65
CA GLY A 54 8.68 -19.14 2.73
C GLY A 54 9.13 -18.53 4.06
N ARG A 55 9.10 -17.20 4.20
CA ARG A 55 9.39 -16.48 5.45
C ARG A 55 8.15 -15.73 5.94
N ASP A 56 7.90 -15.76 7.24
CA ASP A 56 6.83 -15.01 7.87
C ASP A 56 7.22 -13.55 8.11
N PHE A 57 6.23 -12.67 7.92
CA PHE A 57 6.28 -11.24 8.12
C PHE A 57 5.05 -10.76 8.88
N TYR A 58 5.17 -9.60 9.50
CA TYR A 58 4.14 -9.02 10.36
C TYR A 58 3.96 -7.53 10.10
N ALA A 59 2.69 -7.12 10.12
CA ALA A 59 2.27 -5.74 10.24
C ALA A 59 1.49 -5.57 11.54
N ALA A 60 1.66 -4.45 12.23
CA ALA A 60 1.05 -4.24 13.53
C ALA A 60 0.79 -2.76 13.83
N LEU A 61 -0.23 -2.53 14.65
CA LEU A 61 -0.65 -1.23 15.17
C LEU A 61 -0.65 -1.29 16.69
N TRP A 62 -0.08 -0.28 17.32
CA TRP A 62 -0.04 -0.10 18.76
C TRP A 62 -0.60 1.25 19.15
N GLU A 63 -1.20 1.32 20.33
CA GLU A 63 -1.67 2.56 20.94
C GLU A 63 -1.23 2.64 22.41
N LYS A 64 -0.82 3.82 22.84
CA LYS A 64 -0.43 4.11 24.22
C LYS A 64 -1.67 4.44 25.05
N THR A 65 -2.41 3.39 25.42
CA THR A 65 -3.65 3.50 26.21
C THR A 65 -3.55 2.67 27.49
N SER A 66 -4.26 3.08 28.53
CA SER A 66 -4.61 2.18 29.63
C SER A 66 -5.69 1.18 29.18
N GLY A 67 -6.04 0.23 30.03
CA GLY A 67 -7.17 -0.67 29.82
C GLY A 67 -6.98 -2.04 30.45
N PRO A 68 -7.77 -3.04 30.04
CA PRO A 68 -7.77 -4.37 30.65
C PRO A 68 -6.42 -5.08 30.53
N ALA A 69 -6.23 -6.13 31.32
CA ALA A 69 -5.13 -7.07 31.08
C ALA A 69 -5.24 -7.64 29.67
N TRP A 70 -4.11 -7.90 29.02
CA TRP A 70 -4.06 -8.35 27.64
C TRP A 70 -2.92 -9.34 27.42
N ALA A 71 -3.04 -10.15 26.37
CA ALA A 71 -2.02 -11.06 25.90
C ALA A 71 -1.94 -11.00 24.38
N ALA A 72 -0.75 -11.19 23.82
CA ALA A 72 -0.55 -11.32 22.39
C ALA A 72 0.48 -12.42 22.10
N ARG A 73 0.29 -13.13 20.99
CA ARG A 73 1.17 -14.20 20.51
C ARG A 73 1.24 -14.16 18.98
N HIS A 74 2.36 -14.59 18.42
CA HIS A 74 2.56 -14.75 16.98
C HIS A 74 3.31 -16.07 16.70
N GLY A 75 3.34 -16.53 15.45
CA GLY A 75 4.06 -17.76 15.09
C GLY A 75 3.40 -19.06 15.57
N LEU A 76 2.13 -19.03 16.00
CA LEU A 76 1.48 -20.20 16.59
C LEU A 76 1.01 -21.17 15.50
N THR A 77 1.39 -22.45 15.58
CA THR A 77 0.74 -23.49 14.77
C THR A 77 -0.74 -23.59 15.11
N SER A 78 -1.57 -24.21 14.26
CA SER A 78 -2.99 -24.42 14.55
C SER A 78 -3.25 -25.09 15.92
N GLN A 79 -2.48 -26.12 16.26
CA GLN A 79 -2.60 -26.80 17.56
C GLN A 79 -2.21 -25.90 18.73
N ALA A 80 -1.10 -25.16 18.60
CA ALA A 80 -0.65 -24.23 19.65
C ALA A 80 -1.62 -23.05 19.82
N TYR A 81 -2.18 -22.54 18.72
CA TYR A 81 -3.22 -21.52 18.76
C TYR A 81 -4.46 -22.02 19.45
N GLN A 82 -4.95 -23.23 19.13
CA GLN A 82 -6.13 -23.80 19.79
C GLN A 82 -5.90 -23.97 21.29
N ALA A 83 -4.76 -24.53 21.70
CA ALA A 83 -4.42 -24.68 23.12
C ALA A 83 -4.33 -23.32 23.84
N THR A 84 -3.71 -22.31 23.20
CA THR A 84 -3.63 -20.95 23.73
C THR A 84 -5.01 -20.31 23.84
N PHE A 85 -5.86 -20.49 22.83
CA PHE A 85 -7.22 -19.96 22.80
C PHE A 85 -8.06 -20.53 23.95
N ASP A 86 -7.99 -21.85 24.16
CA ASP A 86 -8.72 -22.53 25.23
C ASP A 86 -8.24 -22.06 26.61
N GLN A 87 -6.92 -21.96 26.80
CA GLN A 87 -6.32 -21.42 28.01
C GLN A 87 -6.76 -19.98 28.29
N MET A 88 -6.64 -19.09 27.30
CA MET A 88 -7.02 -17.67 27.44
C MET A 88 -8.51 -17.53 27.78
N THR A 89 -9.37 -18.30 27.11
CA THR A 89 -10.82 -18.29 27.35
C THR A 89 -11.15 -18.77 28.76
N GLN A 90 -10.49 -19.83 29.27
CA GLN A 90 -10.65 -20.29 30.65
C GLN A 90 -10.20 -19.23 31.68
N GLN A 91 -9.22 -18.39 31.32
CA GLN A 91 -8.74 -17.28 32.15
C GLN A 91 -9.58 -16.00 32.01
N GLY A 92 -10.68 -16.04 31.26
CA GLY A 92 -11.58 -14.90 31.05
C GLY A 92 -11.16 -13.92 29.94
N PHE A 93 -10.05 -14.19 29.25
CA PHE A 93 -9.60 -13.41 28.11
C PHE A 93 -10.44 -13.73 26.87
N ARG A 94 -10.58 -12.75 25.98
CA ARG A 94 -11.35 -12.84 24.74
C ARG A 94 -10.50 -12.33 23.58
N PRO A 95 -10.50 -13.00 22.41
CA PRO A 95 -9.74 -12.53 21.26
C PRO A 95 -10.32 -11.20 20.76
N THR A 96 -9.45 -10.25 20.44
CA THR A 96 -9.80 -8.98 19.79
C THR A 96 -9.20 -8.87 18.39
N CYS A 97 -8.19 -9.69 18.09
CA CYS A 97 -7.55 -9.80 16.79
C CYS A 97 -7.10 -11.25 16.57
N VAL A 98 -7.32 -11.78 15.37
CA VAL A 98 -6.78 -13.06 14.92
C VAL A 98 -6.37 -12.93 13.45
N SER A 99 -5.14 -13.31 13.13
CA SER A 99 -4.62 -13.32 11.77
C SER A 99 -4.04 -14.69 11.48
N GLY A 100 -4.60 -15.37 10.48
CA GLY A 100 -4.07 -16.61 9.95
C GLY A 100 -3.12 -16.34 8.79
N TYR A 101 -2.16 -17.23 8.58
CA TYR A 101 -1.25 -17.21 7.44
C TYR A 101 -0.64 -18.60 7.23
N GLU A 102 -0.21 -18.89 6.01
CA GLU A 102 0.57 -20.10 5.74
C GLU A 102 2.04 -19.88 6.07
N LEU A 103 2.69 -20.85 6.71
CA LEU A 103 4.14 -20.96 6.71
C LEU A 103 4.51 -22.43 6.50
N GLY A 104 5.28 -22.72 5.45
CA GLY A 104 5.68 -24.08 5.09
C GLY A 104 4.50 -25.03 4.82
N GLY A 105 3.45 -24.56 4.13
CA GLY A 105 2.26 -25.35 3.83
C GLY A 105 1.35 -25.63 5.03
N ARG A 106 1.52 -24.93 6.15
CA ARG A 106 0.74 -25.13 7.38
C ARG A 106 0.19 -23.83 7.92
N ASP A 107 -0.98 -23.90 8.54
CA ASP A 107 -1.58 -22.77 9.25
C ASP A 107 -0.70 -22.31 10.41
N HIS A 108 -0.45 -21.01 10.42
CA HIS A 108 0.08 -20.29 11.55
C HIS A 108 -0.86 -19.13 11.89
N TYR A 109 -0.82 -18.70 13.15
CA TYR A 109 -1.69 -17.68 13.68
C TYR A 109 -0.92 -16.67 14.54
N ALA A 110 -1.32 -15.41 14.42
CA ALA A 110 -1.05 -14.35 15.39
C ALA A 110 -2.36 -13.83 15.96
N ALA A 111 -2.38 -13.51 17.25
CA ALA A 111 -3.60 -13.07 17.90
C ALA A 111 -3.35 -12.20 19.13
N ILE A 112 -4.35 -11.40 19.46
CA ILE A 112 -4.40 -10.53 20.63
C ILE A 112 -5.67 -10.88 21.41
N TRP A 113 -5.54 -10.97 22.72
CA TRP A 113 -6.64 -11.17 23.65
C TRP A 113 -6.66 -10.09 24.71
N GLU A 114 -7.86 -9.72 25.16
CA GLU A 114 -8.06 -8.82 26.29
C GLU A 114 -8.99 -9.47 27.32
N ASN A 115 -8.70 -9.24 28.60
CA ASN A 115 -9.54 -9.64 29.73
C ASN A 115 -10.48 -8.49 30.09
N SER A 116 -11.53 -8.33 29.29
CA SER A 116 -12.55 -7.29 29.47
C SER A 116 -13.93 -7.91 29.70
N PRO A 117 -14.76 -7.28 30.56
CA PRO A 117 -16.19 -7.58 30.55
C PRO A 117 -16.76 -7.17 29.20
N GLY A 118 -17.73 -7.93 28.70
CA GLY A 118 -18.33 -7.63 27.40
C GLY A 118 -19.49 -8.57 27.07
N PRO A 119 -20.17 -8.30 25.95
CA PRO A 119 -21.29 -9.12 25.48
C PRO A 119 -20.87 -10.57 25.24
N ALA A 120 -21.85 -11.47 25.06
CA ALA A 120 -21.53 -12.80 24.58
C ALA A 120 -20.78 -12.71 23.23
N TRP A 121 -19.83 -13.60 23.00
CA TRP A 121 -18.95 -13.56 21.83
C TRP A 121 -18.70 -14.96 21.29
N ALA A 122 -18.29 -15.03 20.03
CA ALA A 122 -17.86 -16.26 19.37
C ALA A 122 -16.65 -15.96 18.48
N ALA A 123 -15.71 -16.89 18.38
CA ALA A 123 -14.62 -16.81 17.43
C ALA A 123 -14.36 -18.19 16.80
N ARG A 124 -13.98 -18.19 15.52
CA ARG A 124 -13.60 -19.39 14.77
C ARG A 124 -12.37 -19.08 13.89
N HIS A 125 -11.61 -20.11 13.56
CA HIS A 125 -10.39 -20.07 12.74
C HIS A 125 -10.30 -21.35 11.91
N GLY A 126 -9.50 -21.36 10.84
CA GLY A 126 -9.30 -22.55 10.00
C GLY A 126 -10.52 -22.98 9.17
N LEU A 127 -11.56 -22.14 9.05
CA LEU A 127 -12.76 -22.50 8.29
C LEU A 127 -12.52 -22.32 6.79
N ASN A 128 -12.97 -23.25 5.96
CA ASN A 128 -13.07 -23.01 4.51
C ASN A 128 -14.24 -22.05 4.20
N SER A 129 -14.38 -21.65 2.93
CA SER A 129 -15.43 -20.70 2.48
C SER A 129 -16.85 -21.16 2.86
N ASP A 130 -17.23 -22.40 2.54
CA ASP A 130 -18.57 -22.93 2.85
C ASP A 130 -18.85 -22.96 4.35
N GLY A 131 -17.88 -23.42 5.15
CA GLY A 131 -17.98 -23.48 6.61
C GLY A 131 -18.08 -22.09 7.23
N HIS A 132 -17.31 -21.12 6.73
CA HIS A 132 -17.41 -19.73 7.17
C HIS A 132 -18.76 -19.12 6.78
N GLN A 133 -19.25 -19.37 5.56
CA GLN A 133 -20.55 -18.89 5.10
C GLN A 133 -21.71 -19.48 5.92
N ALA A 134 -21.66 -20.77 6.25
CA ALA A 134 -22.67 -21.43 7.09
C ALA A 134 -22.65 -20.91 8.53
N LEU A 135 -21.46 -20.72 9.13
CA LEU A 135 -21.33 -20.09 10.45
C LEU A 135 -22.02 -18.72 10.48
N PHE A 136 -21.78 -17.93 9.44
CA PHE A 136 -22.33 -16.60 9.26
C PHE A 136 -23.86 -16.62 9.17
N SER A 137 -24.41 -17.31 8.16
CA SER A 137 -25.83 -17.19 7.80
C SER A 137 -26.76 -18.08 8.61
N GLN A 138 -26.27 -19.20 9.16
CA GLN A 138 -27.12 -20.20 9.79
C GLN A 138 -26.95 -20.26 11.32
N GLN A 139 -25.78 -19.87 11.85
CA GLN A 139 -25.49 -20.02 13.27
C GLN A 139 -25.48 -18.68 14.00
N LEU A 140 -24.61 -17.75 13.59
CA LEU A 140 -24.32 -16.55 14.39
C LEU A 140 -25.30 -15.40 14.12
N SER A 141 -25.50 -15.00 12.86
CA SER A 141 -26.40 -13.88 12.54
C SER A 141 -27.86 -14.09 12.99
N PRO A 142 -28.48 -15.28 12.81
CA PRO A 142 -29.84 -15.54 13.31
C PRO A 142 -29.97 -15.45 14.84
N GLN A 143 -28.87 -15.65 15.58
CA GLN A 143 -28.83 -15.56 17.04
C GLN A 143 -28.51 -14.15 17.56
N GLY A 144 -28.40 -13.15 16.66
CA GLY A 144 -28.10 -11.76 16.99
C GLY A 144 -26.62 -11.45 17.18
N TYR A 145 -25.71 -12.33 16.73
CA TYR A 145 -24.28 -12.02 16.68
C TYR A 145 -23.96 -11.21 15.41
N ARG A 146 -23.07 -10.23 15.54
CA ARG A 146 -22.49 -9.46 14.44
C ARG A 146 -20.97 -9.68 14.35
N PRO A 147 -20.39 -9.73 13.15
CA PRO A 147 -18.95 -9.82 13.00
C PRO A 147 -18.30 -8.50 13.42
N VAL A 148 -17.15 -8.57 14.07
CA VAL A 148 -16.28 -7.42 14.40
C VAL A 148 -14.87 -7.58 13.85
N TRP A 149 -14.54 -8.79 13.39
CA TRP A 149 -13.26 -9.12 12.77
C TRP A 149 -13.43 -10.21 11.73
N ILE A 150 -12.79 -10.04 10.57
CA ILE A 150 -12.72 -11.04 9.50
C ILE A 150 -11.30 -11.04 8.95
N ASP A 151 -10.75 -12.24 8.75
CA ASP A 151 -9.43 -12.48 8.18
C ASP A 151 -9.54 -13.60 7.13
N CYS A 152 -8.78 -13.49 6.04
CA CYS A 152 -8.58 -14.54 5.03
C CYS A 152 -7.10 -14.83 4.87
N TYR A 153 -6.77 -16.10 4.69
CA TYR A 153 -5.44 -16.57 4.32
C TYR A 153 -5.57 -17.84 3.50
N ALA A 154 -4.56 -18.14 2.69
CA ALA A 154 -4.54 -19.37 1.90
C ALA A 154 -3.55 -20.35 2.53
N VAL A 155 -3.86 -21.65 2.54
CA VAL A 155 -2.94 -22.73 2.92
C VAL A 155 -3.07 -23.82 1.88
N GLY A 156 -1.97 -24.17 1.21
CA GLY A 156 -1.98 -25.23 0.20
C GLY A 156 -2.92 -24.93 -0.97
N GLY A 157 -3.03 -23.66 -1.36
CA GLY A 157 -3.90 -23.21 -2.45
C GLY A 157 -5.39 -23.21 -2.13
N GLN A 158 -5.78 -23.28 -0.86
CA GLN A 158 -7.18 -23.17 -0.41
C GLN A 158 -7.32 -22.02 0.58
N ASP A 159 -8.32 -21.16 0.36
CA ASP A 159 -8.70 -20.10 1.28
C ASP A 159 -9.27 -20.64 2.59
N ARG A 160 -8.90 -19.96 3.66
CA ARG A 160 -9.33 -20.19 5.04
C ARG A 160 -9.68 -18.87 5.69
N TYR A 161 -10.56 -18.95 6.68
CA TYR A 161 -11.15 -17.81 7.34
C TYR A 161 -11.04 -17.91 8.86
N ALA A 162 -10.75 -16.78 9.47
CA ALA A 162 -10.92 -16.56 10.90
C ALA A 162 -11.82 -15.34 11.13
N SER A 163 -12.70 -15.42 12.12
CA SER A 163 -13.59 -14.31 12.44
C SER A 163 -13.96 -14.26 13.91
N ILE A 164 -14.22 -13.04 14.40
CA ILE A 164 -14.64 -12.75 15.77
C ILE A 164 -16.00 -12.04 15.70
N TRP A 165 -16.88 -12.44 16.61
CA TRP A 165 -18.29 -12.07 16.63
C TRP A 165 -18.72 -11.68 18.03
N VAL A 166 -19.63 -10.71 18.13
CA VAL A 166 -20.21 -10.27 19.40
C VAL A 166 -21.73 -10.19 19.30
N LYS A 167 -22.42 -10.54 20.38
CA LYS A 167 -23.87 -10.41 20.53
C LYS A 167 -24.19 -9.10 21.23
N ALA A 168 -24.06 -8.01 20.49
CA ALA A 168 -24.35 -6.66 20.95
C ALA A 168 -24.94 -5.82 19.82
N ALA A 169 -25.69 -4.78 20.20
CA ALA A 169 -26.08 -3.73 19.28
C ALA A 169 -24.84 -3.02 18.71
N GLY A 170 -24.97 -2.46 17.51
CA GLY A 170 -23.91 -1.73 16.85
C GLY A 170 -24.39 -1.20 15.49
N PRO A 171 -23.50 -0.53 14.73
CA PRO A 171 -23.81 -0.09 13.39
C PRO A 171 -24.30 -1.23 12.51
N ALA A 172 -25.21 -0.90 11.58
CA ALA A 172 -25.53 -1.79 10.48
C ALA A 172 -24.24 -2.19 9.76
N TRP A 173 -24.15 -3.42 9.29
CA TRP A 173 -22.91 -3.96 8.75
C TRP A 173 -23.18 -4.82 7.52
N VAL A 174 -22.16 -4.93 6.67
CA VAL A 174 -22.10 -5.86 5.55
C VAL A 174 -20.77 -6.59 5.64
N ALA A 175 -20.77 -7.90 5.45
CA ALA A 175 -19.55 -8.67 5.32
C ALA A 175 -19.65 -9.66 4.17
N ARG A 176 -18.54 -9.78 3.45
CA ARG A 176 -18.40 -10.62 2.25
C ARG A 176 -17.01 -11.25 2.27
N HIS A 177 -16.89 -12.41 1.64
CA HIS A 177 -15.61 -13.06 1.44
C HIS A 177 -15.53 -13.64 0.03
N ARG A 178 -14.30 -13.97 -0.37
CA ARG A 178 -13.99 -14.54 -1.70
C ARG A 178 -14.29 -13.59 -2.86
N LEU A 179 -14.22 -12.28 -2.61
CA LEU A 179 -14.38 -11.26 -3.65
C LEU A 179 -13.10 -11.15 -4.47
N LYS A 180 -13.19 -11.13 -5.79
CA LYS A 180 -12.10 -10.68 -6.66
C LYS A 180 -11.92 -9.17 -6.49
N GLU A 181 -10.76 -8.64 -6.87
CA GLU A 181 -10.45 -7.20 -6.73
C GLU A 181 -11.54 -6.29 -7.31
N ALA A 182 -11.91 -6.47 -8.58
CA ALA A 182 -12.98 -5.68 -9.20
C ALA A 182 -14.34 -5.80 -8.48
N GLU A 183 -14.65 -6.96 -7.89
CA GLU A 183 -15.87 -7.15 -7.10
C GLU A 183 -15.78 -6.45 -5.74
N PHE A 184 -14.60 -6.49 -5.11
CA PHE A 184 -14.31 -5.79 -3.87
C PHE A 184 -14.42 -4.27 -4.03
N ASP A 185 -13.89 -3.72 -5.13
CA ASP A 185 -14.02 -2.31 -5.47
C ASP A 185 -15.46 -1.90 -5.75
N ALA A 186 -16.18 -2.69 -6.55
CA ALA A 186 -17.59 -2.42 -6.86
C ALA A 186 -18.46 -2.44 -5.60
N VAL A 187 -18.28 -3.45 -4.74
CA VAL A 187 -19.00 -3.55 -3.45
C VAL A 187 -18.62 -2.39 -2.52
N SER A 188 -17.33 -2.06 -2.41
CA SER A 188 -16.88 -0.97 -1.54
C SER A 188 -17.43 0.38 -2.00
N THR A 189 -17.49 0.61 -3.31
CA THR A 189 -18.02 1.84 -3.90
C THR A 189 -19.52 1.97 -3.67
N ASP A 190 -20.29 0.91 -3.94
CA ASP A 190 -21.74 0.88 -3.69
C ASP A 190 -22.07 1.12 -2.21
N LEU A 191 -21.35 0.42 -1.32
CA LEU A 191 -21.52 0.56 0.12
C LEU A 191 -21.15 1.96 0.62
N ALA A 192 -20.08 2.57 0.09
CA ALA A 192 -19.71 3.94 0.42
C ALA A 192 -20.83 4.94 0.04
N GLY A 193 -21.48 4.76 -1.12
CA GLY A 193 -22.65 5.55 -1.52
C GLY A 193 -23.85 5.42 -0.58
N GLN A 194 -23.91 4.34 0.21
CA GLN A 194 -24.95 4.07 1.21
C GLN A 194 -24.52 4.45 2.66
N GLY A 195 -23.33 5.04 2.82
CA GLY A 195 -22.75 5.43 4.12
C GLY A 195 -22.09 4.29 4.90
N TYR A 196 -21.78 3.18 4.23
CA TYR A 196 -21.00 2.08 4.80
C TYR A 196 -19.53 2.24 4.44
N HIS A 197 -18.65 2.01 5.42
CA HIS A 197 -17.22 2.15 5.23
C HIS A 197 -16.45 0.94 5.73
N LEU A 198 -15.33 0.65 5.07
CA LEU A 198 -14.47 -0.47 5.39
C LEU A 198 -13.93 -0.36 6.82
N ARG A 199 -14.01 -1.46 7.57
CA ARG A 199 -13.53 -1.55 8.96
C ARG A 199 -12.35 -2.46 9.11
N CYS A 200 -12.45 -3.65 8.52
CA CYS A 200 -11.36 -4.60 8.42
C CYS A 200 -11.49 -5.36 7.10
N ALA A 201 -10.35 -5.68 6.52
CA ALA A 201 -10.28 -6.48 5.32
C ALA A 201 -8.95 -7.22 5.23
N ARG A 202 -9.00 -8.35 4.56
CA ARG A 202 -7.83 -9.19 4.32
C ARG A 202 -7.92 -9.80 2.95
N ALA A 203 -6.77 -9.93 2.29
CA ALA A 203 -6.65 -10.65 1.04
C ALA A 203 -5.76 -11.88 1.20
N CYS A 204 -6.03 -12.87 0.37
CA CYS A 204 -5.36 -14.15 0.33
C CYS A 204 -5.26 -14.60 -1.14
N THR A 205 -4.09 -15.06 -1.59
CA THR A 205 -3.91 -15.53 -2.97
C THR A 205 -4.30 -16.99 -3.10
N VAL A 206 -5.26 -17.29 -3.98
CA VAL A 206 -5.71 -18.64 -4.33
C VAL A 206 -5.68 -18.80 -5.83
N GLY A 207 -4.93 -19.77 -6.34
CA GLY A 207 -4.87 -20.04 -7.78
C GLY A 207 -4.36 -18.87 -8.62
N GLY A 208 -3.46 -18.05 -8.07
CA GLY A 208 -2.93 -16.85 -8.75
C GLY A 208 -3.84 -15.63 -8.74
N GLN A 209 -4.90 -15.66 -7.92
CA GLN A 209 -5.85 -14.57 -7.78
C GLN A 209 -5.96 -14.13 -6.32
N ASP A 210 -5.90 -12.82 -6.10
CA ASP A 210 -6.12 -12.23 -4.78
C ASP A 210 -7.62 -12.19 -4.49
N LEU A 211 -8.02 -12.84 -3.39
CA LEU A 211 -9.40 -12.92 -2.92
C LEU A 211 -9.55 -12.17 -1.60
N TYR A 212 -10.54 -11.28 -1.55
CA TYR A 212 -10.78 -10.40 -0.42
C TYR A 212 -11.89 -10.92 0.49
N ALA A 213 -11.69 -10.76 1.80
CA ALA A 213 -12.71 -10.87 2.82
C ALA A 213 -12.73 -9.59 3.65
N ALA A 214 -13.93 -9.07 3.89
CA ALA A 214 -14.07 -7.71 4.41
C ALA A 214 -15.37 -7.50 5.17
N LEU A 215 -15.29 -6.54 6.09
CA LEU A 215 -16.38 -6.03 6.91
C LEU A 215 -16.50 -4.52 6.70
N TRP A 216 -17.70 -4.08 6.34
CA TRP A 216 -18.10 -2.68 6.27
C TRP A 216 -19.14 -2.38 7.35
N GLU A 217 -19.06 -1.21 7.95
CA GLU A 217 -20.04 -0.71 8.94
C GLU A 217 -20.63 0.62 8.48
N LYS A 218 -21.91 0.84 8.75
CA LYS A 218 -22.60 2.10 8.45
C LYS A 218 -22.15 3.18 9.42
N LEU A 219 -21.34 4.12 8.94
CA LEU A 219 -20.75 5.20 9.73
C LEU A 219 -20.97 6.54 8.99
N PRO A 220 -22.19 7.09 9.00
CA PRO A 220 -22.57 8.21 8.12
C PRO A 220 -21.75 9.48 8.35
N ASP A 221 -21.21 9.67 9.56
CA ASP A 221 -20.41 10.84 9.93
C ASP A 221 -18.90 10.60 9.79
N ALA A 222 -18.47 9.39 9.44
CA ALA A 222 -17.06 9.05 9.28
C ALA A 222 -16.69 9.05 7.80
N VAL A 223 -15.59 9.72 7.45
CA VAL A 223 -15.01 9.66 6.10
C VAL A 223 -13.62 9.01 6.20
N PRO A 224 -13.54 7.68 6.40
CA PRO A 224 -12.25 7.01 6.42
C PRO A 224 -11.60 7.03 5.03
N VAL A 225 -10.28 6.96 5.03
CA VAL A 225 -9.49 6.67 3.84
C VAL A 225 -9.17 5.19 3.87
N ALA A 226 -9.54 4.43 2.85
CA ALA A 226 -9.27 3.01 2.76
C ALA A 226 -8.61 2.70 1.42
N HIS A 227 -7.52 1.94 1.47
CA HIS A 227 -6.80 1.47 0.29
C HIS A 227 -6.41 0.01 0.48
N HIS A 228 -6.34 -0.70 -0.64
CA HIS A 228 -5.98 -2.11 -0.72
C HIS A 228 -4.93 -2.32 -1.80
N ALA A 229 -4.36 -3.53 -1.84
CA ALA A 229 -3.37 -3.92 -2.85
C ALA A 229 -2.22 -2.92 -3.04
N MET A 230 -1.82 -2.26 -1.95
CA MET A 230 -0.71 -1.32 -1.96
C MET A 230 0.61 -2.06 -1.84
N THR A 231 1.56 -1.77 -2.71
CA THR A 231 2.97 -2.08 -2.43
C THR A 231 3.44 -1.45 -1.11
N SER A 232 4.51 -1.99 -0.54
CA SER A 232 5.16 -1.45 0.67
C SER A 232 5.44 0.05 0.57
N GLU A 233 5.99 0.51 -0.56
CA GLU A 233 6.29 1.92 -0.80
C GLU A 233 5.03 2.78 -0.91
N ALA A 234 3.97 2.28 -1.55
CA ALA A 234 2.69 2.99 -1.64
C ALA A 234 2.04 3.14 -0.26
N TYR A 235 2.04 2.08 0.55
CA TYR A 235 1.55 2.14 1.92
C TYR A 235 2.38 3.13 2.76
N GLN A 236 3.71 3.05 2.71
CA GLN A 236 4.60 3.91 3.49
C GLN A 236 4.41 5.40 3.13
N LEU A 237 4.15 5.71 1.85
CA LEU A 237 3.84 7.08 1.42
C LEU A 237 2.57 7.62 2.10
N LEU A 238 1.48 6.85 2.08
CA LEU A 238 0.24 7.24 2.75
C LEU A 238 0.41 7.33 4.27
N PHE A 239 1.18 6.41 4.85
CA PHE A 239 1.50 6.40 6.27
C PHE A 239 2.19 7.69 6.73
N GLU A 240 3.04 8.28 5.90
CA GLU A 240 3.73 9.53 6.22
C GLU A 240 2.87 10.78 5.95
N GLN A 241 2.00 10.74 4.95
CA GLN A 241 1.21 11.91 4.52
C GLN A 241 -0.07 12.12 5.33
N LEU A 242 -0.82 11.05 5.59
CA LEU A 242 -2.14 11.12 6.22
C LEU A 242 -2.11 11.67 7.67
N PRO A 243 -1.09 11.40 8.50
CA PRO A 243 -0.98 12.00 9.84
C PRO A 243 -0.95 13.52 9.84
N ALA A 244 -0.28 14.15 8.86
CA ALA A 244 -0.25 15.61 8.74
C ALA A 244 -1.63 16.21 8.41
N GLN A 245 -2.56 15.39 7.90
CA GLN A 245 -3.92 15.77 7.58
C GLN A 245 -4.92 15.43 8.71
N GLY A 246 -4.44 14.92 9.85
CA GLY A 246 -5.25 14.55 11.02
C GLY A 246 -5.84 13.14 10.98
N TYR A 247 -5.36 12.28 10.07
CA TYR A 247 -5.74 10.87 9.99
C TYR A 247 -4.77 9.99 10.79
N ARG A 248 -5.25 8.91 11.40
CA ARG A 248 -4.41 7.85 11.97
C ARG A 248 -4.81 6.48 11.41
N PRO A 249 -3.89 5.50 11.35
CA PRO A 249 -4.25 4.13 11.02
C PRO A 249 -5.27 3.59 12.03
N ALA A 250 -6.37 3.05 11.51
CA ALA A 250 -7.39 2.33 12.27
C ALA A 250 -7.35 0.82 11.99
N PHE A 251 -6.78 0.42 10.84
CA PHE A 251 -6.59 -0.96 10.44
C PHE A 251 -5.39 -1.08 9.49
N LEU A 252 -4.68 -2.20 9.54
CA LEU A 252 -3.52 -2.50 8.69
C LEU A 252 -3.41 -4.01 8.53
N ALA A 253 -3.27 -4.52 7.32
CA ALA A 253 -2.97 -5.94 7.10
C ALA A 253 -2.06 -6.11 5.89
N GLY A 254 -0.93 -6.81 6.04
CA GLY A 254 0.02 -7.09 4.95
C GLY A 254 -0.12 -8.53 4.49
N TYR A 255 -0.25 -8.85 3.20
CA TYR A 255 -0.42 -10.20 2.63
C TYR A 255 0.58 -10.42 1.49
N ALA A 256 0.87 -11.68 1.18
CA ALA A 256 1.47 -12.02 -0.10
C ALA A 256 0.38 -12.01 -1.17
N GLY A 257 0.46 -11.07 -2.10
CA GLY A 257 -0.49 -10.90 -3.20
C GLY A 257 0.17 -10.81 -4.57
N GLU A 258 -0.59 -11.02 -5.64
CA GLU A 258 -0.09 -10.98 -7.02
C GLU A 258 -0.44 -9.69 -7.77
N GLN A 259 -1.54 -9.04 -7.38
CA GLN A 259 -2.18 -7.96 -8.14
C GLN A 259 -2.24 -6.69 -7.28
N PRO A 260 -1.25 -5.79 -7.41
CA PRO A 260 -1.29 -4.49 -6.77
C PRO A 260 -2.19 -3.53 -7.54
N ASP A 261 -3.08 -2.85 -6.81
CA ASP A 261 -3.81 -1.68 -7.28
C ASP A 261 -2.95 -0.41 -7.21
N SER A 262 -1.99 -0.36 -6.28
CA SER A 262 -1.16 0.82 -6.05
C SER A 262 0.32 0.50 -5.90
N ALA A 263 1.14 1.10 -6.77
CA ALA A 263 2.59 1.01 -6.73
C ALA A 263 3.22 2.38 -6.92
N VAL A 264 4.15 2.74 -6.03
CA VAL A 264 4.84 4.04 -6.07
C VAL A 264 6.34 3.83 -5.82
N LEU A 265 7.15 4.60 -6.53
CA LEU A 265 8.59 4.69 -6.29
C LEU A 265 8.87 5.85 -5.34
N ARG A 266 9.77 5.63 -4.39
CA ARG A 266 10.31 6.68 -3.50
C ARG A 266 11.29 7.57 -4.30
N PHE A 267 10.74 8.26 -5.29
CA PHE A 267 11.47 9.07 -6.26
C PHE A 267 11.49 10.54 -5.84
N THR A 268 12.67 11.14 -5.86
CA THR A 268 12.86 12.57 -5.58
C THR A 268 13.19 13.30 -6.87
N MET A 269 12.29 14.18 -7.31
CA MET A 269 12.51 15.02 -8.48
C MET A 269 13.33 16.26 -8.13
N GLN A 270 14.43 16.47 -8.83
CA GLN A 270 15.13 17.74 -8.77
C GLN A 270 14.38 18.81 -9.57
N ARG A 271 14.31 20.03 -9.02
CA ARG A 271 13.88 21.19 -9.80
C ARG A 271 14.90 21.49 -10.89
N GLN A 272 14.44 21.79 -12.10
CA GLN A 272 15.33 22.18 -13.19
C GLN A 272 16.07 23.48 -12.84
N GLN A 273 17.38 23.47 -13.03
CA GLN A 273 18.26 24.60 -12.68
C GLN A 273 18.19 25.75 -13.69
N GLN A 274 17.82 25.45 -14.93
CA GLN A 274 17.64 26.43 -16.00
C GLN A 274 16.29 26.23 -16.68
N SER A 275 15.77 27.25 -17.34
CA SER A 275 14.40 27.25 -17.91
C SER A 275 14.19 26.20 -19.01
N ASN A 276 15.25 25.78 -19.72
CA ASN A 276 15.16 24.79 -20.79
C ASN A 276 15.80 23.43 -20.44
N TRP A 277 16.12 23.19 -19.16
CA TRP A 277 16.87 22.00 -18.69
C TRP A 277 16.00 20.86 -18.13
N CYS A 278 14.74 20.77 -18.55
CA CYS A 278 13.86 19.68 -18.10
C CYS A 278 14.41 18.28 -18.43
N TRP A 279 15.12 18.13 -19.56
CA TRP A 279 15.81 16.90 -19.95
C TRP A 279 16.97 16.54 -19.01
N ALA A 280 17.78 17.52 -18.60
CA ALA A 280 18.89 17.33 -17.68
C ALA A 280 18.39 17.04 -16.25
N ALA A 281 17.38 17.76 -15.78
CA ALA A 281 16.77 17.54 -14.47
C ALA A 281 16.12 16.16 -14.34
N THR A 282 15.37 15.74 -15.36
CA THR A 282 14.69 14.44 -15.38
C THR A 282 15.70 13.29 -15.39
N SER A 283 16.68 13.31 -16.31
CA SER A 283 17.70 12.25 -16.40
C SER A 283 18.61 12.18 -15.16
N THR A 284 18.98 13.32 -14.57
CA THR A 284 19.75 13.36 -13.32
C THR A 284 18.94 12.79 -12.15
N SER A 285 17.66 13.14 -12.04
CA SER A 285 16.80 12.62 -10.97
C SER A 285 16.59 11.10 -11.09
N ILE A 286 16.47 10.59 -12.32
CA ILE A 286 16.43 9.14 -12.60
C ILE A 286 17.77 8.48 -12.22
N ALA A 287 18.91 9.10 -12.53
CA ALA A 287 20.21 8.57 -12.15
C ALA A 287 20.38 8.47 -10.62
N LEU A 288 19.97 9.51 -9.89
CA LEU A 288 20.01 9.54 -8.43
C LEU A 288 19.01 8.58 -7.78
N PHE A 289 17.90 8.26 -8.46
CA PHE A 289 16.95 7.26 -7.99
C PHE A 289 17.56 5.85 -8.05
N TYR A 290 18.26 5.51 -9.13
CA TYR A 290 18.88 4.20 -9.29
C TYR A 290 20.18 4.05 -8.49
N ASP A 291 20.99 5.10 -8.45
CA ASP A 291 22.18 5.19 -7.61
C ASP A 291 22.18 6.52 -6.83
N PRO A 292 21.79 6.51 -5.55
CA PRO A 292 21.82 7.70 -4.70
C PRO A 292 23.21 8.34 -4.54
N ASN A 293 24.29 7.61 -4.86
CA ASN A 293 25.66 8.11 -4.83
C ASN A 293 26.15 8.59 -6.21
N SER A 294 25.29 8.57 -7.22
CA SER A 294 25.61 9.02 -8.57
C SER A 294 26.15 10.45 -8.57
N GLY A 295 27.28 10.66 -9.24
CA GLY A 295 27.90 11.98 -9.40
C GLY A 295 27.25 12.85 -10.47
N TRP A 296 26.19 12.38 -11.14
CA TRP A 296 25.52 13.15 -12.19
C TRP A 296 24.89 14.43 -11.63
N THR A 297 25.11 15.52 -12.34
CA THR A 297 24.48 16.81 -12.10
C THR A 297 23.84 17.31 -13.38
N GLN A 298 22.82 18.16 -13.28
CA GLN A 298 22.15 18.71 -14.47
C GLN A 298 23.13 19.42 -15.41
N CYS A 299 24.12 20.13 -14.86
CA CYS A 299 25.12 20.81 -15.67
C CYS A 299 26.12 19.85 -16.32
N ALA A 300 26.45 18.72 -15.68
CA ALA A 300 27.28 17.68 -16.28
C ALA A 300 26.56 16.99 -17.45
N VAL A 301 25.26 16.72 -17.28
CA VAL A 301 24.39 16.24 -18.37
C VAL A 301 24.35 17.28 -19.51
N ALA A 302 24.20 18.57 -19.17
CA ALA A 302 24.18 19.65 -20.15
C ALA A 302 25.49 19.77 -20.94
N ASN A 303 26.63 19.76 -20.25
CA ASN A 303 27.96 19.71 -20.85
C ASN A 303 28.09 18.55 -21.83
N GLY A 304 27.70 17.34 -21.41
CA GLY A 304 27.77 16.14 -22.22
C GLY A 304 26.96 16.27 -23.52
N GLN A 305 25.68 16.61 -23.42
CA GLN A 305 24.78 16.68 -24.58
C GLN A 305 25.14 17.79 -25.56
N LEU A 306 25.66 18.91 -25.06
CA LEU A 306 26.01 20.06 -25.89
C LEU A 306 27.46 20.02 -26.40
N GLY A 307 28.27 19.03 -25.97
CA GLY A 307 29.70 18.97 -26.29
C GLY A 307 30.50 20.14 -25.69
N ARG A 308 30.12 20.58 -24.49
CA ARG A 308 30.68 21.75 -23.80
C ARG A 308 31.30 21.37 -22.46
N ASN A 309 32.04 22.29 -21.85
CA ASN A 309 32.63 22.14 -20.52
C ASN A 309 32.33 23.32 -19.57
N ASP A 310 31.55 24.31 -20.01
CA ASP A 310 31.27 25.55 -19.28
C ASP A 310 29.83 25.67 -18.77
N CYS A 311 28.97 24.66 -18.98
CA CYS A 311 27.58 24.67 -18.52
C CYS A 311 27.46 24.54 -17.00
N CYS A 312 28.50 24.09 -16.28
CA CYS A 312 28.55 24.15 -14.81
C CYS A 312 29.01 25.52 -14.27
N GLY A 313 29.32 26.46 -15.16
CA GLY A 313 29.76 27.80 -14.81
C GLY A 313 29.03 28.86 -15.62
N THR A 314 29.78 29.73 -16.29
CA THR A 314 29.26 30.91 -16.99
C THR A 314 28.28 30.60 -18.12
N GLY A 315 28.38 29.41 -18.73
CA GLY A 315 27.51 29.01 -19.84
C GLY A 315 26.09 28.62 -19.42
N ALA A 316 25.87 28.28 -18.14
CA ALA A 316 24.64 27.67 -17.64
C ALA A 316 23.36 28.43 -18.05
N SER A 317 23.34 29.74 -17.79
CA SER A 317 22.16 30.60 -18.01
C SER A 317 22.15 31.30 -19.37
N THR A 318 23.11 31.01 -20.25
CA THR A 318 23.22 31.62 -21.59
C THR A 318 23.23 30.53 -22.66
N VAL A 319 24.41 30.23 -23.21
CA VAL A 319 24.62 29.32 -24.33
C VAL A 319 24.21 27.87 -24.04
N CYS A 320 24.16 27.47 -22.77
CA CYS A 320 23.73 26.13 -22.39
C CYS A 320 22.23 26.04 -22.10
N ASN A 321 21.50 27.15 -21.88
CA ASN A 321 20.08 27.14 -21.54
C ASN A 321 19.21 26.93 -22.80
N VAL A 322 19.32 25.74 -23.39
CA VAL A 322 18.66 25.36 -24.65
C VAL A 322 17.81 24.11 -24.47
N TYR A 323 16.90 23.87 -25.41
CA TYR A 323 16.17 22.60 -25.47
C TYR A 323 17.11 21.43 -25.73
N GLY A 324 16.72 20.25 -25.25
CA GLY A 324 17.48 19.02 -25.38
C GLY A 324 16.59 17.79 -25.50
N PHE A 325 17.24 16.63 -25.51
CA PHE A 325 16.67 15.33 -25.79
C PHE A 325 16.86 14.42 -24.58
N LEU A 326 15.74 13.87 -24.07
CA LEU A 326 15.77 13.04 -22.87
C LEU A 326 16.40 11.67 -23.12
N ASP A 327 16.25 11.09 -24.30
CA ASP A 327 16.89 9.82 -24.69
C ASP A 327 18.42 9.92 -24.69
N ASP A 328 18.99 10.97 -25.29
CA ASP A 328 20.45 11.21 -25.21
C ASP A 328 20.89 11.48 -23.77
N ALA A 329 20.11 12.24 -22.99
CA ALA A 329 20.42 12.50 -21.59
C ALA A 329 20.43 11.22 -20.75
N LEU A 330 19.44 10.33 -20.94
CA LEU A 330 19.35 9.02 -20.29
C LEU A 330 20.44 8.06 -20.78
N GLN A 331 20.85 8.13 -22.05
CA GLN A 331 21.98 7.33 -22.56
C GLN A 331 23.27 7.73 -21.86
N ARG A 332 23.50 9.04 -21.69
CA ARG A 332 24.66 9.56 -20.96
C ARG A 332 24.67 9.14 -19.50
N THR A 333 23.52 9.21 -18.83
CA THR A 333 23.43 8.75 -17.44
C THR A 333 23.45 7.24 -17.30
N GLY A 334 23.36 6.48 -18.40
CA GLY A 334 23.40 5.01 -18.42
C GLY A 334 22.05 4.33 -18.24
N HIS A 335 20.97 5.09 -18.08
CA HIS A 335 19.65 4.59 -17.70
C HIS A 335 18.63 4.51 -18.84
N PHE A 336 19.04 4.68 -20.10
CA PHE A 336 18.15 4.55 -21.27
C PHE A 336 17.94 3.08 -21.68
N VAL A 337 16.69 2.77 -22.06
CA VAL A 337 16.32 1.50 -22.72
C VAL A 337 15.79 1.77 -24.12
N SER A 338 14.68 2.50 -24.21
CA SER A 338 14.01 2.80 -25.47
C SER A 338 13.11 4.03 -25.34
N ILE A 339 12.71 4.58 -26.48
CA ILE A 339 11.66 5.61 -26.60
C ILE A 339 10.52 5.03 -27.43
N GLU A 340 9.29 5.28 -26.99
CA GLU A 340 8.07 4.92 -27.70
C GLU A 340 7.26 6.19 -28.01
N GLY A 341 6.69 6.25 -29.21
CA GLY A 341 5.76 7.31 -29.59
C GLY A 341 4.39 7.11 -28.93
N GLY A 342 3.88 8.15 -28.30
CA GLY A 342 2.59 8.14 -27.60
C GLY A 342 2.69 7.84 -26.11
N SER A 343 1.51 7.69 -25.52
CA SER A 343 1.31 7.29 -24.13
C SER A 343 1.17 5.78 -24.02
N VAL A 344 1.66 5.22 -22.92
CA VAL A 344 1.52 3.79 -22.59
C VAL A 344 0.31 3.56 -21.69
N SER A 345 -0.18 2.32 -21.62
CA SER A 345 -1.30 1.96 -20.76
C SER A 345 -1.00 2.14 -19.27
N ALA A 346 -2.04 2.34 -18.45
CA ALA A 346 -1.90 2.34 -16.99
C ALA A 346 -1.28 1.01 -16.47
N ASN A 347 -1.57 -0.12 -17.11
CA ASN A 347 -0.95 -1.41 -16.80
C ASN A 347 0.56 -1.42 -17.08
N THR A 348 0.98 -0.82 -18.18
CA THR A 348 2.41 -0.65 -18.47
C THR A 348 3.11 0.21 -17.41
N ILE A 349 2.48 1.28 -16.92
CA ILE A 349 3.03 2.07 -15.80
C ILE A 349 3.20 1.18 -14.56
N MET A 350 2.16 0.42 -14.18
CA MET A 350 2.21 -0.51 -13.05
C MET A 350 3.38 -1.50 -13.18
N GLU A 351 3.52 -2.17 -14.32
CA GLU A 351 4.60 -3.12 -14.58
C GLU A 351 5.99 -2.50 -14.40
N GLN A 352 6.18 -1.26 -14.84
CA GLN A 352 7.44 -0.54 -14.64
C GLN A 352 7.66 -0.19 -13.17
N MET A 353 6.64 0.26 -12.44
CA MET A 353 6.76 0.55 -11.00
C MET A 353 7.14 -0.70 -10.20
N LEU A 354 6.56 -1.85 -10.55
CA LEU A 354 6.88 -3.14 -9.92
C LEU A 354 8.31 -3.60 -10.19
N GLN A 355 8.89 -3.18 -11.31
CA GLN A 355 10.29 -3.40 -11.63
C GLN A 355 11.22 -2.29 -11.10
N ARG A 356 10.67 -1.35 -10.31
CA ARG A 356 11.36 -0.15 -9.82
C ARG A 356 11.91 0.73 -10.93
N ARG A 357 11.17 0.91 -12.03
CA ARG A 357 11.61 1.67 -13.20
C ARG A 357 10.74 2.91 -13.41
N PRO A 358 11.20 4.13 -13.07
CA PRO A 358 10.49 5.34 -13.44
C PRO A 358 10.38 5.48 -14.97
N LEU A 359 9.24 5.95 -15.47
CA LEU A 359 9.03 6.22 -16.89
C LEU A 359 9.21 7.70 -17.17
N GLY A 360 10.13 8.06 -18.06
CA GLY A 360 10.20 9.42 -18.59
C GLY A 360 9.03 9.70 -19.54
N ILE A 361 8.51 10.92 -19.53
CA ILE A 361 7.37 11.33 -20.35
C ILE A 361 7.70 12.65 -21.02
N ARG A 362 7.46 12.75 -22.33
CA ARG A 362 7.46 14.03 -23.05
C ARG A 362 6.05 14.57 -23.18
N VAL A 363 5.81 15.72 -22.58
CA VAL A 363 4.60 16.52 -22.75
C VAL A 363 4.84 17.58 -23.82
N ALA A 364 3.95 17.71 -24.80
CA ALA A 364 3.99 18.78 -25.79
C ALA A 364 2.76 19.70 -25.65
N TRP A 365 2.99 21.01 -25.64
CA TRP A 365 1.95 22.02 -25.48
C TRP A 365 1.32 22.39 -26.82
N SER A 366 0.03 22.72 -26.83
CA SER A 366 -0.67 23.21 -28.03
C SER A 366 -0.07 24.49 -28.61
N GLY A 367 0.48 25.36 -27.76
CA GLY A 367 1.17 26.60 -28.16
C GLY A 367 2.63 26.40 -28.60
N GLY A 368 3.12 25.15 -28.67
CA GLY A 368 4.51 24.82 -28.97
C GLY A 368 5.39 24.65 -27.73
N GLY A 369 6.56 24.06 -27.94
CA GLY A 369 7.46 23.65 -26.86
C GLY A 369 7.09 22.28 -26.26
N ALA A 370 7.98 21.79 -25.40
CA ALA A 370 7.81 20.51 -24.73
C ALA A 370 8.44 20.53 -23.33
N HIS A 371 8.00 19.61 -22.49
CA HIS A 371 8.47 19.43 -21.12
C HIS A 371 8.69 17.95 -20.82
N PHE A 372 9.69 17.65 -20.00
CA PHE A 372 9.97 16.29 -19.55
C PHE A 372 9.59 16.12 -18.08
N ILE A 373 8.77 15.11 -17.82
CA ILE A 373 8.29 14.71 -16.49
C ILE A 373 8.53 13.21 -16.31
N THR A 374 8.22 12.68 -15.13
CA THR A 374 8.40 11.25 -14.83
C THR A 374 7.16 10.67 -14.18
N ALA A 375 6.64 9.56 -14.71
CA ALA A 375 5.69 8.74 -13.98
C ALA A 375 6.43 7.87 -12.96
N THR A 376 6.07 8.03 -11.69
CA THR A 376 6.74 7.44 -10.53
C THR A 376 5.79 6.64 -9.65
N GLY A 377 4.56 6.45 -10.09
CA GLY A 377 3.60 5.60 -9.42
C GLY A 377 2.27 5.54 -10.15
N ARG A 378 1.42 4.62 -9.72
CA ARG A 378 0.04 4.46 -10.15
C ARG A 378 -0.82 4.02 -8.97
N GLN A 379 -2.09 4.44 -8.97
CA GLN A 379 -3.13 3.96 -8.06
C GLN A 379 -4.44 3.81 -8.84
N GLY A 380 -5.12 2.67 -8.74
CA GLY A 380 -6.28 2.41 -9.58
C GLY A 380 -5.91 2.38 -11.05
N GLU A 381 -6.88 2.33 -11.96
CA GLU A 381 -6.62 2.55 -13.40
C GLU A 381 -6.49 4.04 -13.77
N ASP A 382 -6.94 4.92 -12.86
CA ASP A 382 -7.24 6.30 -13.21
C ASP A 382 -6.24 7.33 -12.68
N LEU A 383 -5.29 6.98 -11.79
CA LEU A 383 -4.38 7.94 -11.17
C LEU A 383 -2.91 7.57 -11.39
N VAL A 384 -2.10 8.56 -11.75
CA VAL A 384 -0.65 8.45 -11.94
C VAL A 384 0.06 9.43 -11.03
N PHE A 385 1.10 8.99 -10.34
CA PHE A 385 2.03 9.85 -9.62
C PHE A 385 3.02 10.42 -10.62
N VAL A 386 2.99 11.74 -10.78
CA VAL A 386 3.77 12.50 -11.75
C VAL A 386 4.74 13.38 -11.01
N SER A 387 6.02 13.10 -11.19
CA SER A 387 7.15 13.89 -10.71
C SER A 387 7.58 14.88 -11.79
N ASP A 388 7.44 16.18 -11.49
CA ASP A 388 7.66 17.27 -12.46
C ASP A 388 8.86 18.13 -12.06
N CYS A 389 9.85 18.24 -12.96
CA CYS A 389 11.07 19.00 -12.70
C CYS A 389 10.86 20.53 -12.73
N GLY A 390 9.75 21.03 -13.28
CA GLY A 390 9.41 22.46 -13.22
C GLY A 390 9.10 22.92 -11.79
N SER A 391 8.36 22.11 -11.04
CA SER A 391 8.07 22.34 -9.62
C SER A 391 9.10 21.70 -8.68
N GLY A 392 9.78 20.63 -9.10
CA GLY A 392 10.60 19.79 -8.24
C GLY A 392 9.76 18.96 -7.26
N SER A 393 8.51 18.65 -7.62
CA SER A 393 7.57 17.94 -6.76
C SER A 393 6.83 16.82 -7.48
N THR A 394 6.21 15.93 -6.70
CA THR A 394 5.32 14.89 -7.20
C THR A 394 3.86 15.28 -6.93
N SER A 395 3.00 15.05 -7.92
CA SER A 395 1.56 15.27 -7.86
C SER A 395 0.81 14.02 -8.34
N ILE A 396 -0.43 13.83 -7.91
CA ILE A 396 -1.29 12.75 -8.39
C ILE A 396 -2.19 13.33 -9.47
N VAL A 397 -2.16 12.75 -10.66
CA VAL A 397 -2.83 13.27 -11.85
C VAL A 397 -3.74 12.18 -12.44
N PRO A 398 -4.99 12.52 -12.83
CA PRO A 398 -5.81 11.56 -13.56
C PRO A 398 -5.12 11.12 -14.85
N TYR A 399 -5.07 9.82 -15.12
CA TYR A 399 -4.38 9.22 -16.26
C TYR A 399 -4.82 9.85 -17.60
N GLU A 400 -6.12 10.03 -17.80
CA GLU A 400 -6.65 10.71 -19.00
C GLU A 400 -6.27 12.19 -19.08
N THR A 401 -6.20 12.88 -17.94
CA THR A 401 -5.70 14.26 -17.87
C THR A 401 -4.22 14.31 -18.25
N LEU A 402 -3.38 13.40 -17.72
CA LEU A 402 -1.96 13.30 -18.07
C LEU A 402 -1.77 13.05 -19.57
N ARG A 403 -2.60 12.19 -20.17
CA ARG A 403 -2.53 11.87 -21.60
C ARG A 403 -2.83 13.05 -22.50
N THR A 404 -3.87 13.83 -22.17
CA THR A 404 -4.52 14.72 -23.16
C THR A 404 -4.44 16.21 -22.83
N ARG A 405 -4.24 16.58 -21.57
CA ARG A 405 -4.40 17.96 -21.09
C ARG A 405 -3.60 18.25 -19.81
N TYR A 406 -2.43 17.63 -19.67
CA TYR A 406 -1.52 17.87 -18.55
C TYR A 406 -1.26 19.38 -18.42
N SER A 407 -1.36 19.94 -17.21
CA SER A 407 -1.31 21.38 -16.92
C SER A 407 -2.05 22.29 -17.91
N GLY A 408 -3.24 21.86 -18.34
CA GLY A 408 -4.18 22.65 -19.13
C GLY A 408 -4.19 22.36 -20.63
N SER A 409 -3.04 22.12 -21.26
CA SER A 409 -2.96 21.91 -22.72
C SER A 409 -1.88 20.93 -23.19
N GLY A 410 -1.14 20.33 -22.27
CA GLY A 410 -0.04 19.42 -22.57
C GLY A 410 -0.53 18.02 -22.93
N SER A 411 -0.01 17.46 -24.00
CA SER A 411 -0.32 16.09 -24.42
C SER A 411 0.90 15.17 -24.25
N TRP A 412 0.68 13.96 -23.75
CA TRP A 412 1.72 12.93 -23.65
C TRP A 412 2.05 12.41 -25.05
N THR A 413 3.22 12.79 -25.56
CA THR A 413 3.64 12.47 -26.93
C THR A 413 4.66 11.35 -27.03
N HIS A 414 5.48 11.10 -26.00
CA HIS A 414 6.49 10.04 -26.01
C HIS A 414 6.71 9.48 -24.60
N THR A 415 7.06 8.20 -24.53
CA THR A 415 7.42 7.48 -23.30
C THR A 415 8.87 7.01 -23.38
N TYR A 416 9.61 7.17 -22.30
CA TYR A 416 11.03 6.80 -22.20
C TYR A 416 11.17 5.71 -21.15
N TYR A 417 11.55 4.52 -21.60
CA TYR A 417 11.81 3.38 -20.72
C TYR A 417 13.22 3.49 -20.13
N THR A 418 13.31 3.20 -18.83
CA THR A 418 14.55 3.32 -18.09
C THR A 418 14.99 1.99 -17.48
N LYS A 419 16.25 1.92 -17.03
CA LYS A 419 16.83 0.76 -16.34
C LYS A 419 17.72 1.20 -15.17
N PRO A 420 17.85 0.34 -14.13
CA PRO A 420 18.84 0.52 -13.07
C PRO A 420 20.26 0.70 -13.57
#